data_AF-A0A7Y3GKN2-F1
#
_entry.id   AF-A0A7Y3GKN2-F1
#
_cell.length_a   1.000
_cell.length_b   1.000
_cell.length_c   1.000
_cell.angle_alpha   90.00
_cell.angle_beta   90.00
_cell.angle_gamma   90.00
#
_symmetry.space_group_name_H-M   'P 1'
#
loop_
_entity.id
_entity.type
_entity.pdbx_description
1 polymer ?
#
loop_
_entity_poly.entity_id
_entity_poly.type
_entity_poly.pdbx_seq_one_letter_code
_entity_poly.pdbx_strand_id
1 'polypeptide(L)'
;MQSLQGGRRNYFHPWTKFALALSLLLIFSTSAAWGFDVLFVVGKAKLNGGDRAIKNRLESFGLTVTVMDDDDVQDHDVINADKIDLIFISKTVYSKKVGSTFAGTEIPVICSEPWLFDDLGMTGRYENTDYGYNKWRRKTSKLQIIDPDHP
;
A
#
# COMPACT_ATOMS: atom_id res chain seq x y z
N MET A 1 -78.16 -21.32 -50.73
CA MET A 1 -76.73 -20.96 -50.93
C MET A 1 -76.11 -20.93 -49.54
N GLN A 2 -75.50 -22.03 -49.08
CA GLN A 2 -74.03 -22.22 -48.97
C GLN A 2 -73.38 -21.05 -48.21
N SER A 3 -72.68 -21.22 -47.08
CA SER A 3 -71.52 -22.12 -46.92
C SER A 3 -71.22 -22.50 -45.46
N LEU A 4 -70.57 -23.65 -45.34
CA LEU A 4 -70.01 -24.29 -44.15
C LEU A 4 -68.63 -23.71 -43.74
N GLN A 5 -68.20 -24.08 -42.52
CA GLN A 5 -66.80 -24.15 -42.00
C GLN A 5 -66.12 -22.82 -41.65
N GLY A 6 -65.25 -22.68 -40.64
CA GLY A 6 -64.66 -23.57 -39.63
C GLY A 6 -64.18 -22.69 -38.45
N GLY A 7 -63.87 -23.17 -37.24
CA GLY A 7 -63.05 -24.33 -36.92
C GLY A 7 -61.60 -23.89 -36.71
N ARG A 8 -61.23 -23.53 -35.46
CA ARG A 8 -59.97 -23.93 -34.78
C ARG A 8 -59.83 -23.25 -33.41
N ARG A 9 -60.25 -23.97 -32.36
CA ARG A 9 -59.69 -23.81 -31.02
C ARG A 9 -58.32 -24.51 -31.05
N ASN A 10 -57.24 -23.77 -30.85
CA ASN A 10 -55.92 -24.37 -30.74
C ASN A 10 -55.67 -24.72 -29.26
N TYR A 11 -55.74 -26.00 -28.96
CA TYR A 11 -55.07 -26.63 -27.81
C TYR A 11 -54.02 -27.60 -28.38
N PHE A 12 -52.96 -27.87 -27.59
CA PHE A 12 -51.73 -28.65 -27.86
C PHE A 12 -50.54 -27.84 -28.44
N HIS A 13 -49.32 -27.89 -27.90
CA HIS A 13 -48.66 -28.90 -27.06
C HIS A 13 -47.77 -28.24 -25.96
N PRO A 14 -47.69 -28.80 -24.73
CA PRO A 14 -46.60 -28.52 -23.81
C PRO A 14 -45.31 -29.15 -24.36
N TRP A 15 -44.17 -28.93 -23.69
CA TRP A 15 -42.85 -29.58 -23.87
C TRP A 15 -41.75 -28.64 -24.38
N THR A 16 -41.30 -27.71 -23.54
CA THR A 16 -39.88 -27.35 -23.42
C THR A 16 -39.65 -26.67 -22.06
N LYS A 17 -39.50 -27.48 -21.01
CA LYS A 17 -38.75 -27.11 -19.80
C LYS A 17 -37.45 -27.92 -19.83
N PHE A 18 -36.32 -27.26 -20.04
CA PHE A 18 -34.95 -27.69 -19.65
C PHE A 18 -34.08 -26.43 -19.78
N ALA A 19 -33.79 -25.68 -18.71
CA ALA A 19 -32.75 -25.91 -17.70
C ALA A 19 -31.48 -25.07 -18.00
N LEU A 20 -30.90 -24.48 -16.93
CA LEU A 20 -29.54 -23.90 -16.80
C LEU A 20 -29.36 -22.48 -17.41
N ALA A 21 -28.74 -21.49 -16.77
CA ALA A 21 -28.10 -21.38 -15.47
C ALA A 21 -28.01 -19.89 -15.07
N LEU A 22 -28.12 -19.65 -13.77
CA LEU A 22 -27.56 -18.52 -13.04
C LEU A 22 -26.09 -18.28 -13.43
N SER A 23 -25.74 -17.13 -14.01
CA SER A 23 -24.45 -16.43 -13.80
C SER A 23 -24.22 -15.31 -14.82
N LEU A 24 -24.37 -14.07 -14.36
CA LEU A 24 -23.29 -13.09 -14.56
C LEU A 24 -23.16 -12.33 -13.25
N LEU A 25 -22.67 -13.06 -12.24
CA LEU A 25 -22.06 -12.44 -11.08
C LEU A 25 -20.94 -11.55 -11.66
N LEU A 26 -21.03 -10.24 -11.44
CA LEU A 26 -19.88 -9.35 -11.58
C LEU A 26 -18.81 -9.88 -10.63
N ILE A 27 -17.92 -10.72 -11.16
CA ILE A 27 -16.67 -11.04 -10.51
C ILE A 27 -15.87 -9.75 -10.62
N PHE A 28 -16.10 -8.82 -9.68
CA PHE A 28 -14.97 -8.07 -9.18
C PHE A 28 -14.05 -9.15 -8.62
N SER A 29 -13.07 -9.54 -9.43
CA SER A 29 -11.87 -10.15 -8.89
C SER A 29 -11.29 -9.06 -7.99
N THR A 30 -11.72 -9.03 -6.74
CA THR A 30 -10.77 -8.70 -5.69
C THR A 30 -9.74 -9.79 -5.84
N SER A 31 -8.66 -9.47 -6.56
CA SER A 31 -7.41 -10.10 -6.24
C SER A 31 -7.24 -9.82 -4.75
N ALA A 32 -7.59 -10.80 -3.91
CA ALA A 32 -6.69 -11.14 -2.82
C ALA A 32 -5.41 -11.62 -3.51
N ALA A 33 -4.71 -10.66 -4.15
CA ALA A 33 -3.28 -10.76 -4.23
C ALA A 33 -2.88 -10.97 -2.78
N TRP A 34 -1.97 -11.89 -2.55
CA TRP A 34 -1.23 -11.92 -1.31
C TRP A 34 -0.43 -10.62 -1.35
N GLY A 35 -1.11 -9.55 -0.96
CA GLY A 35 -0.73 -8.18 -1.22
C GLY A 35 0.30 -7.86 -0.18
N PHE A 36 1.50 -7.57 -0.63
CA PHE A 36 2.54 -7.17 0.28
C PHE A 36 2.16 -5.78 0.83
N ASP A 37 1.80 -5.74 2.11
CA ASP A 37 1.22 -4.59 2.78
C ASP A 37 2.34 -3.75 3.42
N VAL A 38 2.40 -2.47 3.05
CA VAL A 38 3.40 -1.52 3.54
C VAL A 38 2.74 -0.49 4.45
N LEU A 39 3.23 -0.40 5.69
CA LEU A 39 2.96 0.73 6.56
C LEU A 39 3.94 1.87 6.22
N PHE A 40 3.44 2.95 5.64
CA PHE A 40 4.22 4.13 5.30
C PHE A 40 3.99 5.25 6.33
N VAL A 41 4.96 5.43 7.21
CA VAL A 41 4.93 6.42 8.30
C VAL A 41 5.48 7.75 7.80
N VAL A 42 4.70 8.82 7.95
CA VAL A 42 4.99 10.16 7.41
C VAL A 42 4.74 11.24 8.45
N GLY A 43 5.37 12.41 8.29
CA GLY A 43 5.14 13.51 9.24
C GLY A 43 3.73 14.12 9.19
N LYS A 44 3.01 13.94 8.08
CA LYS A 44 1.61 14.37 7.93
C LYS A 44 0.84 13.44 6.98
N ALA A 45 -0.36 13.00 7.37
CA ALA A 45 -1.24 12.16 6.52
C ALA A 45 -1.56 12.81 5.16
N LYS A 46 -1.66 14.15 5.11
CA LYS A 46 -1.72 14.91 3.85
C LYS A 46 -0.31 14.98 3.23
N LEU A 47 -0.01 14.03 2.35
CA LEU A 47 1.31 13.87 1.74
C LEU A 47 1.79 15.10 0.95
N ASN A 48 3.04 15.50 1.20
CA ASN A 48 3.76 16.43 0.32
C ASN A 48 4.22 15.73 -0.97
N GLY A 49 4.92 16.46 -1.87
CA GLY A 49 5.37 15.91 -3.15
C GLY A 49 6.37 14.75 -3.03
N GLY A 50 7.28 14.80 -2.03
CA GLY A 50 8.28 13.76 -1.80
C GLY A 50 7.66 12.47 -1.27
N ASP A 51 6.85 12.57 -0.22
CA ASP A 51 6.15 11.41 0.36
C ASP A 51 5.21 10.76 -0.67
N ARG A 52 4.51 11.58 -1.47
CA ARG A 52 3.65 11.09 -2.54
C ARG A 52 4.44 10.35 -3.63
N ALA A 53 5.65 10.82 -3.97
CA ALA A 53 6.50 10.14 -4.93
C ALA A 53 6.97 8.77 -4.42
N ILE A 54 7.32 8.66 -3.13
CA ILE A 54 7.67 7.40 -2.47
C ILE A 54 6.46 6.46 -2.48
N LYS A 55 5.29 6.93 -2.01
CA LYS A 55 4.05 6.14 -2.02
C LYS A 55 3.73 5.62 -3.43
N ASN A 56 3.71 6.50 -4.43
CA ASN A 56 3.43 6.11 -5.81
C ASN A 56 4.44 5.06 -6.34
N ARG A 57 5.71 5.15 -5.94
CA ARG A 57 6.74 4.18 -6.32
C ARG A 57 6.48 2.82 -5.69
N LEU A 58 6.17 2.77 -4.40
CA LEU A 58 5.80 1.53 -3.71
C LEU A 58 4.56 0.90 -4.36
N GLU A 59 3.52 1.69 -4.62
CA GLU A 59 2.31 1.20 -5.30
C GLU A 59 2.58 0.74 -6.74
N SER A 60 3.54 1.33 -7.44
CA SER A 60 3.93 0.89 -8.79
C SER A 60 4.54 -0.52 -8.83
N PHE A 61 5.02 -1.01 -7.69
CA PHE A 61 5.47 -2.40 -7.54
C PHE A 61 4.32 -3.37 -7.19
N GLY A 62 3.07 -2.88 -7.12
CA GLY A 62 1.90 -3.68 -6.74
C GLY A 62 1.72 -3.84 -5.22
N LEU A 63 2.45 -3.05 -4.41
CA LEU A 63 2.33 -3.04 -2.96
C LEU A 63 1.12 -2.22 -2.51
N THR A 64 0.44 -2.67 -1.47
CA THR A 64 -0.64 -1.91 -0.84
C THR A 64 -0.04 -0.99 0.21
N VAL A 65 -0.24 0.33 0.09
CA VAL A 65 0.41 1.31 0.98
C VAL A 65 -0.60 1.97 1.90
N THR A 66 -0.50 1.70 3.19
CA THR A 66 -1.26 2.37 4.25
C THR A 66 -0.43 3.52 4.82
N VAL A 67 -0.96 4.74 4.78
CA VAL A 67 -0.28 5.93 5.30
C VAL A 67 -0.64 6.13 6.77
N MET A 68 0.37 6.38 7.60
CA MET A 68 0.23 6.68 9.04
C MET A 68 0.93 8.01 9.36
N ASP A 69 0.23 8.91 10.06
CA ASP A 69 0.83 10.13 10.59
C ASP A 69 1.75 9.79 11.77
N ASP A 70 2.86 10.51 11.92
CA ASP A 70 3.78 10.29 13.04
C ASP A 70 3.14 10.53 14.41
N ASP A 71 2.07 11.32 14.46
CA ASP A 71 1.25 11.57 15.63
C ASP A 71 0.50 10.31 16.11
N ASP A 72 0.29 9.32 15.24
CA ASP A 72 -0.54 8.13 15.51
C ASP A 72 0.29 6.87 15.80
N VAL A 73 1.63 6.94 15.67
CA VAL A 73 2.53 5.76 15.77
C VAL A 73 2.56 5.11 17.15
N GLN A 74 2.26 5.87 18.21
CA GLN A 74 2.21 5.34 19.58
C GLN A 74 0.92 4.58 19.87
N ASP A 75 -0.06 4.64 18.97
CA ASP A 75 -1.30 3.88 19.09
C ASP A 75 -1.11 2.46 18.55
N HIS A 76 -0.70 1.56 19.44
CA HIS A 76 -0.44 0.15 19.11
C HIS A 76 -1.64 -0.57 18.49
N ASP A 77 -2.88 -0.12 18.74
CA ASP A 77 -4.08 -0.71 18.15
C ASP A 77 -4.15 -0.48 16.62
N VAL A 78 -3.45 0.55 16.14
CA VAL A 78 -3.38 0.91 14.70
C VAL A 78 -2.31 0.07 13.98
N ILE A 79 -1.28 -0.38 14.70
CA ILE A 79 -0.19 -1.19 14.14
C ILE A 79 -0.54 -2.68 14.28
N ASN A 80 -1.27 -3.21 13.29
CA ASN A 80 -1.56 -4.64 13.23
C ASN A 80 -0.42 -5.39 12.54
N ALA A 81 0.50 -5.95 13.35
CA ALA A 81 1.68 -6.66 12.86
C ALA A 81 1.35 -7.87 11.97
N ASP A 82 0.21 -8.53 12.17
CA ASP A 82 -0.21 -9.68 11.35
C ASP A 82 -0.59 -9.29 9.90
N LYS A 83 -0.64 -7.99 9.60
CA LYS A 83 -1.07 -7.42 8.31
C LYS A 83 -0.05 -6.47 7.69
N ILE A 84 1.17 -6.43 8.20
CA ILE A 84 2.21 -5.53 7.71
C ILE A 84 3.45 -6.34 7.37
N ASP A 85 3.86 -6.29 6.11
CA ASP A 85 5.05 -6.99 5.61
C ASP A 85 6.30 -6.09 5.57
N LEU A 86 6.11 -4.76 5.61
CA LEU A 86 7.18 -3.78 5.60
C LEU A 86 6.73 -2.48 6.26
N ILE A 87 7.64 -1.88 7.03
CA ILE A 87 7.49 -0.52 7.52
C ILE A 87 8.47 0.38 6.75
N PHE A 88 7.95 1.45 6.16
CA PHE A 88 8.77 2.52 5.58
C PHE A 88 8.57 3.79 6.39
N ILE A 89 9.66 4.32 6.96
CA ILE A 89 9.67 5.56 7.75
C ILE A 89 10.22 6.68 6.88
N SER A 90 9.38 7.65 6.54
CA SER A 90 9.79 8.82 5.76
C SER A 90 10.70 9.77 6.55
N LYS A 91 11.59 10.48 5.84
CA LYS A 91 12.36 11.63 6.37
C LYS A 91 11.49 12.78 6.89
N THR A 92 10.19 12.75 6.63
CA THR A 92 9.27 13.82 7.02
C THR A 92 8.72 13.64 8.43
N VAL A 93 8.88 12.47 9.04
CA VAL A 93 8.47 12.23 10.43
C VAL A 93 9.25 13.14 11.39
N TYR A 94 8.65 13.47 12.51
CA TYR A 94 9.35 13.99 13.66
C TYR A 94 9.90 12.83 14.48
N SER A 95 11.23 12.64 14.45
CA SER A 95 11.90 11.50 15.06
C SER A 95 11.46 11.23 16.50
N LYS A 96 11.25 12.26 17.32
CA LYS A 96 10.83 12.07 18.72
C LYS A 96 9.45 11.43 18.92
N LYS A 97 8.54 11.54 17.94
CA LYS A 97 7.21 10.91 18.04
C LYS A 97 7.28 9.43 17.72
N VAL A 98 8.14 9.06 16.77
CA VAL A 98 8.37 7.66 16.39
C VAL A 98 9.26 6.97 17.43
N GLY A 99 10.35 7.61 17.83
CA GLY A 99 11.33 7.08 18.79
C GLY A 99 11.72 5.65 18.48
N SER A 100 11.70 4.80 19.50
CA SER A 100 12.04 3.39 19.41
C SER A 100 10.84 2.47 19.13
N THR A 101 9.67 2.99 18.70
CA THR A 101 8.45 2.17 18.55
C THR A 101 8.64 0.96 17.63
N PHE A 102 9.47 1.10 16.59
CA PHE A 102 9.76 0.03 15.63
C PHE A 102 11.10 -0.66 15.90
N ALA A 103 11.76 -0.41 17.03
CA ALA A 103 13.01 -1.09 17.37
C ALA A 103 12.74 -2.56 17.76
N GLY A 104 13.49 -3.48 17.16
CA GLY A 104 13.40 -4.92 17.48
C GLY A 104 12.14 -5.63 16.97
N THR A 105 11.31 -4.96 16.16
CA THR A 105 10.20 -5.63 15.45
C THR A 105 10.73 -6.67 14.48
N GLU A 106 9.98 -7.76 14.28
CA GLU A 106 10.29 -8.80 13.27
C GLU A 106 9.94 -8.33 11.85
N ILE A 107 9.14 -7.27 11.72
CA ILE A 107 8.76 -6.69 10.42
C ILE A 107 9.97 -5.93 9.84
N PRO A 108 10.35 -6.15 8.58
CA PRO A 108 11.39 -5.35 7.93
C PRO A 108 11.12 -3.84 8.02
N VAL A 109 12.15 -3.04 8.32
CA VAL A 109 12.05 -1.57 8.42
C VAL A 109 13.02 -0.90 7.46
N ILE A 110 12.51 0.01 6.62
CA ILE A 110 13.30 0.98 5.86
C ILE A 110 13.15 2.33 6.53
N CYS A 111 14.25 2.93 6.99
CA CYS A 111 14.24 4.25 7.60
C CYS A 111 14.97 5.28 6.74
N SER A 112 14.28 6.37 6.38
CA SER A 112 14.86 7.54 5.70
C SER A 112 15.11 8.73 6.64
N GLU A 113 14.80 8.58 7.93
CA GLU A 113 14.99 9.61 8.96
C GLU A 113 16.30 9.37 9.72
N PRO A 114 17.37 10.11 9.44
CA PRO A 114 18.68 9.84 10.05
C PRO A 114 18.69 10.06 11.56
N TRP A 115 17.85 10.95 12.08
CA TRP A 115 17.71 11.18 13.52
C TRP A 115 16.96 10.06 14.27
N LEU A 116 16.55 9.00 13.57
CA LEU A 116 15.98 7.78 14.16
C LEU A 116 16.95 6.58 14.09
N PHE A 117 18.10 6.71 13.44
CA PHE A 117 18.97 5.55 13.23
C PHE A 117 19.53 4.99 14.53
N ASP A 118 19.84 5.84 15.51
CA ASP A 118 20.27 5.41 16.84
C ASP A 118 19.12 4.81 17.65
N ASP A 119 17.94 5.43 17.60
CA ASP A 119 16.74 4.93 18.30
C ASP A 119 16.29 3.55 17.77
N LEU A 120 16.54 3.26 16.49
CA LEU A 120 16.24 1.96 15.85
C LEU A 120 17.44 0.97 15.88
N GLY A 121 18.57 1.37 16.47
CA GLY A 121 19.76 0.52 16.57
C GLY A 121 20.50 0.25 15.25
N MET A 122 20.31 1.11 14.24
CA MET A 122 20.93 0.97 12.91
C MET A 122 22.37 1.54 12.87
N THR A 123 22.60 2.70 13.48
CA THR A 123 23.92 3.35 13.56
C THR A 123 24.10 4.05 14.92
N GLY A 124 25.26 4.64 15.19
CA GLY A 124 25.41 5.58 16.30
C GLY A 124 24.66 6.90 16.09
N ARG A 125 24.69 7.77 17.11
CA ARG A 125 23.89 9.01 17.22
C ARG A 125 24.47 10.21 16.48
N TYR A 126 25.75 10.23 16.19
CA TYR A 126 26.48 11.45 15.83
C TYR A 126 26.50 11.69 14.31
N GLU A 127 25.91 12.81 13.90
CA GLU A 127 25.96 13.29 12.52
C GLU A 127 27.41 13.49 12.01
N ASN A 128 27.67 13.09 10.77
CA ASN A 128 28.97 13.03 10.09
C ASN A 128 30.00 12.07 10.69
N THR A 129 29.63 11.34 11.74
CA THR A 129 30.41 10.22 12.28
C THR A 129 29.71 8.90 11.96
N ASP A 130 28.44 8.79 12.34
CA ASP A 130 27.63 7.58 12.23
C ASP A 130 26.69 7.62 11.03
N TYR A 131 26.21 8.81 10.63
CA TYR A 131 25.39 9.03 9.44
C TYR A 131 25.62 10.40 8.83
N GLY A 132 25.41 10.54 7.51
CA GLY A 132 25.49 11.81 6.81
C GLY A 132 24.19 12.60 6.87
N TYR A 133 24.25 13.90 7.16
CA TYR A 133 23.11 14.80 7.04
C TYR A 133 23.53 16.13 6.41
N ASN A 134 22.90 16.50 5.29
CA ASN A 134 23.17 17.76 4.62
C ASN A 134 22.34 18.90 5.24
N LYS A 135 22.80 19.47 6.36
CA LYS A 135 22.18 20.66 6.99
C LYS A 135 21.97 21.83 6.02
N TRP A 136 22.84 21.94 5.03
CA TRP A 136 22.77 22.97 4.01
C TRP A 136 21.70 22.58 2.99
N ARG A 137 20.52 23.22 3.11
CA ARG A 137 19.34 23.17 2.21
C ARG A 137 19.63 23.54 0.73
N ARG A 138 20.79 23.22 0.19
CA ARG A 138 20.98 23.20 -1.26
C ARG A 138 20.09 22.08 -1.76
N LYS A 139 19.07 22.43 -2.54
CA LYS A 139 18.28 21.43 -3.26
C LYS A 139 19.28 20.55 -4.01
N THR A 140 19.46 19.32 -3.56
CA THR A 140 20.26 18.34 -4.30
C THR A 140 19.46 18.02 -5.55
N SER A 141 19.75 18.72 -6.65
CA SER A 141 19.08 18.51 -7.94
C SER A 141 19.84 17.57 -8.85
N LYS A 142 21.04 17.14 -8.44
CA LYS A 142 21.89 16.20 -9.16
C LYS A 142 22.53 15.25 -8.16
N LEU A 143 22.33 13.96 -8.39
CA LEU A 143 23.08 12.89 -7.76
C LEU A 143 24.00 12.32 -8.85
N GLN A 144 25.30 12.26 -8.59
CA GLN A 144 26.23 11.57 -9.46
C GLN A 144 26.53 10.21 -8.84
N ILE A 145 26.18 9.16 -9.57
CA ILE A 145 26.63 7.81 -9.24
C ILE A 145 28.08 7.74 -9.73
N ILE A 146 29.04 7.78 -8.80
CA ILE A 146 30.47 7.76 -9.12
C ILE A 146 30.90 6.36 -9.53
N ASP A 147 30.36 5.35 -8.85
CA ASP A 147 30.61 3.94 -9.10
C ASP A 147 29.26 3.20 -9.10
N PRO A 148 28.67 2.94 -10.28
CA PRO A 148 27.40 2.24 -10.38
C PRO A 148 27.50 0.74 -10.07
N ASP A 149 28.72 0.20 -10.02
CA ASP A 149 29.00 -1.22 -9.79
C ASP A 149 29.51 -1.48 -8.36
N HIS A 150 29.51 -0.47 -7.49
CA HIS A 150 29.80 -0.68 -6.07
C HIS A 150 28.79 -1.69 -5.49
N PRO A 151 29.25 -2.70 -4.73
CA PRO A 151 28.38 -3.74 -4.16
C PRO A 151 27.30 -3.18 -3.24
#